data_AF-A0A1Z8V5G4-F1
#
_entry.id   AF-A0A1Z8V5G4-F1
#
_cell.length_a   1.000
_cell.length_b   1.000
_cell.length_c   1.000
_cell.angle_alpha   90.00
_cell.angle_beta   90.00
_cell.angle_gamma   90.00
#
_symmetry.space_group_name_H-M   'P 1'
#
loop_
_entity.id
_entity.type
_entity.pdbx_description
1 polymer ?
#
loop_
_entity_poly.entity_id
_entity_poly.type
_entity_poly.pdbx_seq_one_letter_code
_entity_poly.pdbx_strand_id
1 'polypeptide(L)'
;PENSFVVRVLLIHEYRRILLQVADLPEEIFPENWPGGPAMSLAKTIYSKVSTSSQLFVSGNLENRDGFFSHPTDEFSLRFQ
;
A
#
# COMPACT_ATOMS: atom_id res chain seq x y z
N PRO A 1 -14.77 7.63 -2.15
CA PRO A 1 -13.87 7.70 -0.97
C PRO A 1 -13.72 6.37 -0.23
N GLU A 2 -14.82 5.79 0.28
CA GLU A 2 -14.83 4.53 1.05
C GLU A 2 -14.21 3.34 0.29
N ASN A 3 -14.68 3.06 -0.94
CA ASN A 3 -14.11 1.98 -1.75
C ASN A 3 -12.60 2.14 -1.97
N SER A 4 -12.11 3.36 -2.17
CA SER A 4 -10.67 3.62 -2.30
C SER A 4 -9.91 3.34 -1.00
N PHE A 5 -10.52 3.62 0.16
CA PHE A 5 -9.98 3.23 1.46
C PHE A 5 -9.92 1.71 1.64
N VAL A 6 -11.02 1.01 1.36
CA VAL A 6 -11.07 -0.47 1.43
C VAL A 6 -10.02 -1.09 0.51
N VAL A 7 -9.93 -0.64 -0.75
CA VAL A 7 -8.93 -1.14 -1.71
C VAL A 7 -7.51 -0.89 -1.22
N ARG A 8 -7.21 0.30 -0.69
CA ARG A 8 -5.86 0.61 -0.17
C ARG A 8 -5.49 -0.28 1.00
N VAL A 9 -6.42 -0.52 1.92
CA VAL A 9 -6.23 -1.41 3.08
C VAL A 9 -5.96 -2.83 2.62
N LEU A 10 -6.81 -3.38 1.74
CA LEU A 10 -6.63 -4.74 1.20
C LEU A 10 -5.30 -4.89 0.45
N LEU A 11 -4.95 -3.93 -0.41
CA LEU A 11 -3.69 -3.93 -1.15
C LEU A 11 -2.49 -4.04 -0.21
N ILE A 12 -2.43 -3.20 0.84
CA ILE A 12 -1.32 -3.21 1.80
C ILE A 12 -1.26 -4.55 2.53
N HIS A 13 -2.41 -5.08 2.99
CA HIS A 13 -2.43 -6.33 3.74
C HIS A 13 -2.05 -7.55 2.91
N GLU A 14 -2.58 -7.67 1.69
CA GLU A 14 -2.27 -8.80 0.81
C GLU A 14 -0.82 -8.74 0.32
N TYR A 15 -0.31 -7.55 -0.05
CA TYR A 15 1.08 -7.42 -0.46
C TYR A 15 2.05 -7.73 0.70
N ARG A 16 1.75 -7.25 1.91
CA ARG A 16 2.56 -7.56 3.10
C ARG A 16 2.56 -9.06 3.41
N ARG A 17 1.43 -9.75 3.24
CA ARG A 17 1.35 -11.20 3.48
C ARG A 17 2.30 -11.97 2.56
N ILE A 18 2.40 -11.56 1.29
CA ILE A 18 3.34 -12.14 0.32
C ILE A 18 4.78 -11.84 0.76
N LEU A 19 5.11 -10.57 1.01
CA LEU A 19 6.48 -10.18 1.38
C LEU A 19 6.99 -10.87 2.65
N LEU A 20 6.13 -11.09 3.64
CA LEU A 20 6.52 -11.80 4.87
C LEU A 20 6.85 -13.27 4.65
N GLN A 21 6.45 -13.86 3.52
CA GLN A 21 6.78 -15.25 3.15
C GLN A 21 8.00 -15.34 2.24
N VAL A 22 8.42 -14.22 1.63
CA VAL A 22 9.58 -14.18 0.75
C VAL A 22 10.84 -14.08 1.60
N ALA A 23 11.72 -15.07 1.46
CA ALA A 23 13.04 -15.02 2.05
C ALA A 23 13.83 -13.85 1.44
N ASP A 24 14.61 -13.15 2.27
CA ASP A 24 15.52 -12.10 1.83
C ASP A 24 16.71 -12.75 1.10
N LEU A 25 16.53 -12.96 -0.20
CA LEU A 25 17.48 -13.62 -1.08
C LEU A 25 17.99 -12.62 -2.13
N PRO A 26 19.28 -12.71 -2.52
CA PRO A 26 19.81 -11.99 -3.66
C PRO A 26 18.97 -12.21 -4.92
N GLU A 27 18.83 -11.17 -5.75
CA GLU A 27 17.98 -11.22 -6.94
C GLU A 27 18.40 -12.33 -7.91
N GLU A 28 19.69 -12.66 -7.94
CA GLU A 28 20.28 -13.66 -8.84
C GLU A 28 19.80 -15.09 -8.57
N ILE A 29 19.18 -15.34 -7.40
CA ILE A 29 18.69 -16.67 -7.00
C ILE A 29 17.24 -16.89 -7.47
N PHE A 30 16.52 -15.83 -7.83
CA PHE A 30 15.13 -15.96 -8.27
C PHE A 30 15.03 -16.59 -9.66
N PRO A 31 13.95 -17.35 -9.94
CA PRO A 31 13.63 -17.81 -11.28
C PRO A 31 13.53 -16.64 -12.29
N GLU A 32 13.87 -16.91 -13.55
CA GLU A 32 13.86 -15.91 -14.64
C GLU A 32 12.51 -15.16 -14.80
N ASN A 33 11.40 -15.80 -14.42
CA ASN A 33 10.06 -15.25 -14.49
C ASN A 33 9.47 -14.87 -13.11
N TRP A 34 10.32 -14.57 -12.13
CA TRP A 34 9.86 -14.18 -10.80
C TRP A 34 8.96 -12.93 -10.84
N PRO A 35 7.75 -12.97 -10.28
CA PRO A 35 6.78 -11.89 -10.43
C PRO A 35 7.02 -10.69 -9.51
N GLY A 36 8.12 -10.65 -8.75
CA GLY A 36 8.36 -9.62 -7.72
C GLY A 36 8.30 -8.19 -8.27
N GLY A 37 9.06 -7.90 -9.33
CA GLY A 37 9.06 -6.58 -9.99
C GLY A 37 7.69 -6.20 -10.56
N PRO A 38 7.07 -7.04 -11.41
CA PRO A 38 5.71 -6.80 -11.91
C PRO A 38 4.66 -6.60 -10.81
N ALA A 39 4.73 -7.37 -9.72
CA ALA A 39 3.82 -7.24 -8.58
C ALA A 39 4.00 -5.91 -7.85
N MET A 40 5.25 -5.48 -7.60
CA MET A 40 5.58 -4.18 -7.02
C MET A 40 5.03 -3.03 -7.88
N SER A 41 5.24 -3.10 -9.20
CA SER A 41 4.76 -2.08 -10.16
C SER A 41 3.24 -1.99 -10.21
N LEU A 42 2.55 -3.13 -10.18
CA LEU A 42 1.09 -3.18 -10.09
C LEU A 42 0.60 -2.58 -8.76
N ALA A 43 1.22 -2.95 -7.65
CA ALA A 43 0.88 -2.42 -6.33
C ALA A 43 1.07 -0.89 -6.25
N LYS A 44 2.19 -0.38 -6.76
CA LYS A 44 2.46 1.08 -6.90
C LYS A 44 1.36 1.79 -7.69
N THR A 45 0.96 1.20 -8.81
CA THR A 45 -0.07 1.76 -9.70
C THR A 45 -1.43 1.83 -9.00
N ILE A 46 -1.85 0.75 -8.34
CA ILE A 46 -3.12 0.71 -7.61
C ILE A 46 -3.08 1.68 -6.43
N TYR A 47 -2.01 1.65 -5.62
CA TYR A 47 -1.83 2.51 -4.45
C TYR A 47 -1.94 3.99 -4.83
N SER A 48 -1.23 4.42 -5.87
CA SER A 48 -1.27 5.80 -6.36
C SER A 48 -2.69 6.22 -6.78
N LYS A 49 -3.42 5.36 -7.50
CA LYS A 49 -4.78 5.64 -7.98
C LYS A 49 -5.79 5.83 -6.84
N VAL A 50 -5.65 5.08 -5.74
CA VAL A 50 -6.62 5.12 -4.63
C VAL A 50 -6.23 6.05 -3.49
N SER A 51 -4.99 6.54 -3.47
CA SER A 51 -4.41 7.29 -2.34
C SER A 51 -5.22 8.53 -1.95
N THR A 52 -5.49 9.44 -2.89
CA THR A 52 -6.18 10.71 -2.59
C THR A 52 -7.61 10.48 -2.09
N SER A 53 -8.41 9.69 -2.83
CA SER A 53 -9.80 9.38 -2.46
C SER A 53 -9.89 8.61 -1.13
N SER A 54 -8.90 7.75 -0.84
CA SER A 54 -8.80 7.09 0.45
C SER A 54 -8.47 8.07 1.58
N GLN A 55 -7.57 9.02 1.37
CA GLN A 55 -7.22 10.02 2.39
C GLN A 55 -8.43 10.89 2.75
N LEU A 56 -9.22 11.31 1.76
CA LEU A 56 -10.48 12.02 2.00
C LEU A 56 -11.47 11.22 2.85
N PHE A 57 -11.51 9.90 2.68
CA PHE A 57 -12.33 9.05 3.54
C PHE A 57 -11.81 9.02 4.98
N VAL A 58 -10.49 8.81 5.14
CA VAL A 58 -9.85 8.74 6.46
C VAL A 58 -10.05 10.04 7.24
N SER A 59 -9.79 11.20 6.64
CA SER A 59 -9.91 12.49 7.33
C SER A 59 -11.36 12.88 7.66
N GLY A 60 -12.33 12.41 6.87
CA GLY A 60 -13.74 12.72 7.09
C GLY A 60 -14.50 11.73 7.98
N ASN A 61 -13.98 10.51 8.20
CA ASN A 61 -14.76 9.42 8.81
C ASN A 61 -14.03 8.69 9.96
N LEU A 62 -12.71 8.83 10.07
CA LEU A 62 -11.93 8.13 11.10
C LEU A 62 -11.34 9.14 12.09
N GLU A 63 -11.29 8.74 13.35
CA GLU A 63 -10.69 9.50 14.43
C GLU A 63 -9.85 8.59 15.34
N ASN A 64 -8.91 9.20 16.06
CA ASN A 64 -8.19 8.59 17.16
C ASN A 64 -8.50 9.34 18.46
N ARG A 65 -7.72 9.09 19.51
CA ARG A 65 -7.90 9.78 20.82
C ARG A 65 -7.71 11.30 20.76
N ASP A 66 -7.03 11.79 19.73
CA ASP A 66 -6.73 13.19 19.48
C ASP A 66 -7.72 13.84 18.49
N GLY A 67 -8.73 13.09 18.04
CA GLY A 67 -9.76 13.53 17.09
C GLY A 67 -9.54 13.01 15.66
N PHE A 68 -10.12 13.70 14.68
CA PHE A 68 -10.05 13.30 13.27
C PHE A 68 -8.62 13.31 12.72
N PHE A 69 -8.32 12.37 11.84
CA PHE A 69 -7.05 12.35 11.13
C PHE A 69 -6.92 13.59 10.23
N SER A 70 -5.89 14.41 10.47
CA SER A 70 -5.66 15.66 9.73
C SER A 70 -4.93 15.41 8.41
N HIS A 71 -3.72 14.85 8.47
CA HIS A 71 -2.86 14.64 7.30
C HIS A 71 -2.07 13.33 7.38
N PRO A 72 -1.77 12.71 6.22
CA PRO A 72 -0.84 11.59 6.17
C PRO A 72 0.58 12.04 6.56
N THR A 73 1.37 11.11 7.10
CA THR A 73 2.82 11.30 7.30
C THR A 73 3.56 11.36 5.96
N ASP A 74 4.77 11.93 5.94
CA ASP A 74 5.59 12.02 4.72
C ASP A 74 5.85 10.64 4.07
N GLU A 75 6.04 9.62 4.92
CA GLU A 75 6.21 8.21 4.54
C GLU A 75 5.02 7.63 3.75
N PHE A 76 3.84 8.24 3.85
CA PHE A 76 2.66 7.80 3.10
C PHE A 76 2.92 7.78 1.60
N SER A 77 3.63 8.78 1.09
CA SER A 77 3.95 8.93 -0.33
C SER A 77 5.09 8.02 -0.78
N LEU A 78 5.93 7.58 0.16
CA LEU A 78 7.09 6.71 -0.06
C LEU A 78 6.71 5.23 -0.21
N ARG A 79 5.48 4.83 0.13
CA ARG A 79 5.04 3.44 -0.02
C ARG A 79 4.99 3.06 -1.49
N PHE A 80 5.58 1.90 -1.80
CA PHE A 80 5.66 1.36 -3.16
C PHE A 80 6.42 2.27 -4.15
N GLN A 81 7.36 3.12 -3.68
CA GLN A 81 8.22 3.89 -4.57
C GLN A 81 9.29 3.06 -5.23
#